data_AF-A0A520ZT58-F1
#
_entry.id   AF-A0A520ZT58-F1
#
_cell.length_a   1.000
_cell.length_b   1.000
_cell.length_c   1.000
_cell.angle_alpha   90.00
_cell.angle_beta   90.00
_cell.angle_gamma   90.00
#
_symmetry.space_group_name_H-M   'P 1'
#
loop_
_entity.id
_entity.type
_entity.pdbx_description
1 polymer ?
#
loop_
_entity_poly.entity_id
_entity_poly.type
_entity_poly.pdbx_seq_one_letter_code
_entity_poly.pdbx_strand_id
1 'polypeptide(L)'
;MTMPEPGKSETLEDGLRRILAPNPGPMTHWGTNTFVIGEGRVAIVDPGPESVSHLDAIRRATRGETITHILVTHAHLDHSSLTRRIARETGALVHAFGPAHAGRTEIMNILARQGLVGGGEGIDEAFRPDIAMNDGDRIDGDGWQVQALHSPGHFAGHLAFSYQGTLISGDHVMDWSSSLVSPPDGDLAAFMATSRRLRDGGHRRLYPAHGLAIDDPADRLNWLIGHRQARETAILASLSAIPRSVEWITERVYADIPPNMLPAAMRNVFAHLIDLSERDLVAALPHLAFDARFTRV
;
A
#
# COMPACT_ATOMS: atom_id res chain seq x y z
N MET A 1 -22.50 -0.87 -6.96
CA MET A 1 -21.65 -0.65 -8.15
C MET A 1 -21.15 -2.00 -8.66
N THR A 2 -20.94 -2.13 -9.97
CA THR A 2 -20.46 -3.37 -10.62
C THR A 2 -18.94 -3.35 -10.80
N MET A 3 -18.32 -4.53 -10.85
CA MET A 3 -16.89 -4.67 -11.16
C MET A 3 -16.54 -3.95 -12.47
N PRO A 4 -15.45 -3.16 -12.51
CA PRO A 4 -14.96 -2.54 -13.75
C PRO A 4 -14.51 -3.62 -14.73
N GLU A 5 -14.64 -3.37 -16.03
CA GLU A 5 -14.16 -4.33 -17.03
C GLU A 5 -12.64 -4.24 -17.19
N PRO A 6 -11.88 -5.34 -16.97
CA PRO A 6 -10.43 -5.31 -17.14
C PRO A 6 -10.00 -4.83 -18.52
N GLY A 7 -8.98 -3.98 -18.57
CA GLY A 7 -8.40 -3.44 -19.80
C GLY A 7 -9.24 -2.38 -20.53
N LYS A 8 -10.40 -1.97 -19.97
CA LYS A 8 -11.14 -0.79 -20.44
C LYS A 8 -10.76 0.43 -19.61
N SER A 9 -10.62 1.56 -20.31
CA SER A 9 -10.44 2.86 -19.67
C SER A 9 -11.81 3.41 -19.28
N GLU A 10 -11.94 3.82 -18.02
CA GLU A 10 -13.14 4.44 -17.47
C GLU A 10 -12.79 5.83 -16.94
N THR A 11 -13.52 6.84 -17.38
CA THR A 11 -13.42 8.19 -16.80
C THR A 11 -14.06 8.18 -15.42
N LEU A 12 -13.26 8.46 -14.40
CA LEU A 12 -13.74 8.57 -13.03
C LEU A 12 -14.23 9.99 -12.75
N GLU A 13 -13.41 10.97 -13.12
CA GLU A 13 -13.64 12.41 -12.98
C GLU A 13 -12.89 13.16 -14.10
N ASP A 14 -13.05 14.48 -14.15
CA ASP A 14 -12.36 15.31 -15.14
C ASP A 14 -10.83 15.16 -15.04
N GLY A 15 -10.21 14.80 -16.16
CA GLY A 15 -8.78 14.50 -16.23
C GLY A 15 -8.31 13.30 -15.39
N LEU A 16 -9.18 12.42 -14.91
CA LEU A 16 -8.81 11.19 -14.20
C LEU A 16 -9.51 9.96 -14.78
N ARG A 17 -8.70 9.03 -15.29
CA ARG A 17 -9.16 7.74 -15.84
C ARG A 17 -8.58 6.59 -15.05
N ARG A 18 -9.30 5.47 -15.00
CA ARG A 18 -8.86 4.18 -14.46
C ARG A 18 -8.79 3.12 -15.54
N ILE A 19 -7.82 2.23 -15.43
CA ILE A 19 -7.68 1.00 -16.22
C ILE A 19 -7.44 -0.15 -15.24
N LEU A 20 -8.37 -1.08 -15.15
CA LEU A 20 -8.22 -2.26 -14.29
C LEU A 20 -7.35 -3.32 -14.99
N ALA A 21 -6.27 -3.74 -14.32
CA ALA A 21 -5.43 -4.84 -14.77
C ALA A 21 -6.13 -6.20 -14.59
N PRO A 22 -5.88 -7.18 -15.48
CA PRO A 22 -6.50 -8.51 -15.39
C PRO A 22 -5.70 -9.45 -14.46
N ASN A 23 -5.51 -9.05 -13.20
CA ASN A 23 -4.75 -9.80 -12.18
C ASN A 23 -5.55 -10.01 -10.87
N PRO A 24 -6.75 -10.62 -10.92
CA PRO A 24 -7.53 -10.85 -9.72
C PRO A 24 -6.82 -11.81 -8.76
N GLY A 25 -7.00 -11.59 -7.46
CA GLY A 25 -6.33 -12.40 -6.44
C GLY A 25 -6.73 -12.02 -5.01
N PRO A 26 -6.28 -12.79 -4.01
CA PRO A 26 -6.58 -12.51 -2.61
C PRO A 26 -6.10 -11.13 -2.13
N MET A 27 -4.99 -10.64 -2.70
CA MET A 27 -4.41 -9.34 -2.38
C MET A 27 -4.92 -8.22 -3.29
N THR A 28 -5.17 -8.54 -4.57
CA THR A 28 -5.50 -7.54 -5.60
C THR A 28 -7.00 -7.44 -5.92
N HIS A 29 -7.86 -8.23 -5.24
CA HIS A 29 -9.30 -8.30 -5.48
C HIS A 29 -9.64 -8.64 -6.94
N TRP A 30 -10.19 -7.69 -7.68
CA TRP A 30 -10.49 -7.81 -9.12
C TRP A 30 -9.28 -7.52 -10.01
N GLY A 31 -8.24 -6.89 -9.46
CA GLY A 31 -7.03 -6.48 -10.15
C GLY A 31 -6.50 -5.13 -9.64
N THR A 32 -5.35 -4.72 -10.16
CA THR A 32 -4.73 -3.41 -9.85
C THR A 32 -5.32 -2.32 -10.75
N ASN A 33 -5.69 -1.20 -10.16
CA ASN A 33 -6.17 0.00 -10.83
C ASN A 33 -4.97 0.87 -11.20
N THR A 34 -4.65 0.92 -12.49
CA THR A 34 -3.75 1.94 -13.04
C THR A 34 -4.55 3.20 -13.32
N PHE A 35 -4.02 4.37 -12.96
CA PHE A 35 -4.67 5.65 -13.23
C PHE A 35 -3.96 6.44 -14.32
N VAL A 36 -4.72 7.23 -15.08
CA VAL A 36 -4.20 8.21 -16.05
C VAL A 36 -4.68 9.60 -15.62
N ILE A 37 -3.74 10.53 -15.44
CA ILE A 37 -4.00 11.91 -15.02
C ILE A 37 -3.72 12.85 -16.18
N GLY A 38 -4.66 13.76 -16.44
CA GLY A 38 -4.60 14.78 -17.49
C GLY A 38 -5.09 14.31 -18.86
N GLU A 39 -4.93 15.19 -19.84
CA GLU A 39 -5.25 14.98 -21.25
C GLU A 39 -4.09 15.48 -22.14
N GLY A 40 -3.84 14.81 -23.26
CA GLY A 40 -2.81 15.20 -24.24
C GLY A 40 -1.38 14.91 -23.77
N ARG A 41 -0.94 15.49 -22.65
CA ARG A 41 0.32 15.15 -21.96
C ARG A 41 0.00 14.66 -20.56
N VAL A 42 0.14 13.35 -20.34
CA VAL A 42 -0.47 12.66 -19.19
C VAL A 42 0.57 12.08 -18.25
N ALA A 43 0.14 11.81 -17.02
CA ALA A 43 0.84 10.94 -16.08
C ALA A 43 0.12 9.60 -15.95
N ILE A 44 0.89 8.53 -15.72
CA ILE A 44 0.38 7.21 -15.35
C ILE A 44 0.71 6.94 -13.88
N VAL A 45 -0.23 6.39 -13.12
CA VAL A 45 -0.02 5.95 -11.74
C VAL A 45 -0.13 4.43 -11.66
N ASP A 46 0.88 3.78 -11.10
CA ASP A 46 0.97 2.32 -10.89
C ASP A 46 0.66 1.48 -12.13
N PRO A 47 1.54 1.46 -13.15
CA PRO A 47 1.29 0.70 -14.36
C PRO A 47 1.50 -0.82 -14.22
N GLY A 48 1.46 -1.41 -13.03
CA GLY A 48 1.60 -2.86 -12.87
C GLY A 48 0.27 -3.62 -13.04
N PRO A 49 0.31 -4.96 -13.05
CA PRO A 49 1.49 -5.85 -13.01
C PRO A 49 2.13 -6.00 -14.41
N GLU A 50 3.18 -6.83 -14.51
CA GLU A 50 3.71 -7.25 -15.82
C GLU A 50 2.64 -8.08 -16.56
N SER A 51 2.02 -7.47 -17.55
CA SER A 51 0.98 -8.09 -18.37
C SER A 51 0.93 -7.45 -19.74
N VAL A 52 1.04 -8.27 -20.79
CA VAL A 52 0.95 -7.80 -22.18
C VAL A 52 -0.40 -7.16 -22.46
N SER A 53 -1.49 -7.78 -21.99
CA SER A 53 -2.84 -7.25 -22.21
C SER A 53 -3.10 -5.94 -21.46
N HIS A 54 -2.50 -5.78 -20.28
CA HIS A 54 -2.58 -4.54 -19.51
C HIS A 54 -1.77 -3.41 -20.15
N LEU A 55 -0.55 -3.70 -20.59
CA LEU A 55 0.26 -2.74 -21.34
C LEU A 55 -0.47 -2.26 -22.60
N ASP A 56 -1.09 -3.17 -23.34
CA ASP A 56 -1.87 -2.82 -24.52
C ASP A 56 -3.12 -2.00 -24.16
N ALA A 57 -3.72 -2.23 -22.99
CA ALA A 57 -4.81 -1.40 -22.48
C ALA A 57 -4.35 0.03 -22.16
N ILE A 58 -3.21 0.19 -21.49
CA ILE A 58 -2.59 1.51 -21.22
C ILE A 58 -2.32 2.24 -22.54
N ARG A 59 -1.73 1.56 -23.53
CA ARG A 59 -1.47 2.12 -24.86
C ARG A 59 -2.73 2.54 -25.60
N ARG A 60 -3.80 1.73 -25.53
CA ARG A 60 -5.09 2.09 -26.14
C ARG A 60 -5.72 3.30 -25.45
N ALA A 61 -5.67 3.34 -24.11
CA ALA A 61 -6.24 4.41 -23.32
C ALA A 61 -5.53 5.76 -23.51
N THR A 62 -4.24 5.73 -23.85
CA THR A 62 -3.39 6.91 -24.07
C THR A 62 -3.10 7.18 -25.55
N ARG A 63 -3.86 6.58 -26.46
CA ARG A 63 -3.63 6.74 -27.90
C ARG A 63 -3.84 8.19 -28.31
N GLY A 64 -2.82 8.78 -28.94
CA GLY A 64 -2.82 10.19 -29.36
C GLY A 64 -2.35 11.15 -28.27
N GLU A 65 -2.02 10.64 -27.09
CA GLU A 65 -1.45 11.38 -25.97
C GLU A 65 0.03 11.02 -25.78
N THR A 66 0.74 11.84 -25.02
CA THR A 66 2.13 11.62 -24.62
C THR A 66 2.18 11.32 -23.13
N ILE A 67 2.63 10.13 -22.76
CA ILE A 67 2.94 9.82 -21.37
C ILE A 67 4.25 10.51 -21.01
N THR A 68 4.20 11.42 -20.05
CA THR A 68 5.33 12.28 -19.65
C THR A 68 5.88 11.94 -18.27
N HIS A 69 5.03 11.39 -17.41
CA HIS A 69 5.37 11.03 -16.04
C HIS A 69 4.79 9.65 -15.72
N ILE A 70 5.53 8.89 -14.90
CA ILE A 70 5.04 7.67 -14.26
C ILE A 70 5.20 7.86 -12.76
N LEU A 71 4.11 7.82 -12.02
CA LEU A 71 4.08 7.91 -10.58
C LEU A 71 3.88 6.50 -10.03
N VAL A 72 4.69 6.11 -9.05
CA VAL A 72 4.58 4.79 -8.43
C VAL A 72 4.33 4.97 -6.94
N THR A 73 3.24 4.40 -6.44
CA THR A 73 2.87 4.47 -5.03
C THR A 73 3.87 3.70 -4.19
N HIS A 74 4.24 2.48 -4.59
CA HIS A 74 5.24 1.67 -3.91
C HIS A 74 5.76 0.53 -4.81
N ALA A 75 6.78 -0.19 -4.33
CA ALA A 75 7.56 -1.14 -5.13
C ALA A 75 7.00 -2.57 -5.14
N HIS A 76 5.72 -2.80 -4.83
CA HIS A 76 5.12 -4.11 -5.08
C HIS A 76 4.95 -4.34 -6.58
N LEU A 77 5.11 -5.61 -6.98
CA LEU A 77 5.20 -5.99 -8.39
C LEU A 77 3.94 -5.66 -9.17
N ASP A 78 2.77 -5.73 -8.55
CA ASP A 78 1.52 -5.42 -9.20
C ASP A 78 1.28 -3.90 -9.39
N HIS A 79 2.14 -3.05 -8.84
CA HIS A 79 2.15 -1.59 -9.08
C HIS A 79 3.32 -1.17 -9.99
N SER A 80 4.51 -1.72 -9.76
CA SER A 80 5.75 -1.19 -10.37
C SER A 80 6.12 -1.83 -11.71
N SER A 81 5.66 -3.05 -12.01
CA SER A 81 6.33 -3.91 -13.01
C SER A 81 6.48 -3.31 -14.41
N LEU A 82 5.45 -2.68 -15.00
CA LEU A 82 5.58 -2.11 -16.36
C LEU A 82 6.28 -0.73 -16.38
N THR A 83 6.61 -0.16 -15.22
CA THR A 83 7.16 1.21 -15.10
C THR A 83 8.38 1.40 -15.98
N ARG A 84 9.40 0.53 -15.85
CA ARG A 84 10.64 0.65 -16.64
C ARG A 84 10.43 0.42 -18.12
N ARG A 85 9.44 -0.40 -18.50
CA ARG A 85 9.11 -0.63 -19.90
C ARG A 85 8.46 0.61 -20.52
N ILE A 86 7.44 1.16 -19.88
CA ILE A 86 6.75 2.36 -20.36
C ILE A 86 7.71 3.55 -20.40
N ALA A 87 8.52 3.76 -19.36
CA ALA A 87 9.51 4.83 -19.31
C ALA A 87 10.48 4.79 -20.51
N ARG A 88 10.98 3.61 -20.89
CA ARG A 88 11.85 3.45 -22.07
C ARG A 88 11.12 3.71 -23.38
N GLU A 89 9.86 3.32 -23.49
CA GLU A 89 9.06 3.48 -24.70
C GLU A 89 8.64 4.93 -24.93
N THR A 90 8.45 5.72 -23.86
CA THR A 90 7.87 7.06 -23.94
C THR A 90 8.84 8.19 -23.59
N GLY A 91 9.94 7.87 -22.91
CA GLY A 91 10.84 8.86 -22.32
C GLY A 91 10.30 9.52 -21.04
N ALA A 92 9.20 8.99 -20.47
CA ALA A 92 8.63 9.51 -19.23
C ALA A 92 9.56 9.31 -18.03
N LEU A 93 9.58 10.29 -17.13
CA LEU A 93 10.33 10.19 -15.87
C LEU A 93 9.53 9.42 -14.83
N VAL A 94 10.21 8.54 -14.09
CA VAL A 94 9.62 7.76 -13.00
C VAL A 94 9.80 8.50 -11.68
N HIS A 95 8.68 8.76 -11.01
CA HIS A 95 8.60 9.40 -9.70
C HIS A 95 8.09 8.42 -8.65
N ALA A 96 8.78 8.31 -7.53
CA ALA A 96 8.36 7.53 -6.37
C ALA A 96 9.07 8.04 -5.11
N PHE A 97 8.75 7.53 -3.93
CA PHE A 97 9.45 7.92 -2.69
C PHE A 97 10.95 7.62 -2.77
N GLY A 98 11.30 6.45 -3.29
CA GLY A 98 12.69 6.02 -3.39
C GLY A 98 12.81 4.57 -3.90
N PRO A 99 14.01 3.98 -3.78
CA PRO A 99 14.23 2.55 -4.01
C PRO A 99 13.30 1.64 -3.18
N ALA A 100 13.20 0.37 -3.56
CA ALA A 100 12.31 -0.62 -2.95
C ALA A 100 12.24 -0.63 -1.41
N HIS A 101 13.36 -0.43 -0.73
CA HIS A 101 13.43 -0.50 0.74
C HIS A 101 13.51 0.88 1.43
N ALA A 102 13.35 1.96 0.68
CA ALA A 102 13.41 3.32 1.22
C ALA A 102 12.25 3.57 2.20
N GLY A 103 12.54 4.35 3.25
CA GLY A 103 11.54 4.78 4.24
C GLY A 103 11.34 3.84 5.42
N ARG A 104 12.01 2.67 5.45
CA ARG A 104 11.96 1.76 6.61
C ARG A 104 12.47 2.46 7.86
N THR A 105 11.74 2.30 8.96
CA THR A 105 12.17 2.76 10.29
C THR A 105 13.41 1.99 10.77
N GLU A 106 14.07 2.49 11.81
CA GLU A 106 15.27 1.83 12.34
C GLU A 106 14.98 0.39 12.79
N ILE A 107 13.87 0.18 13.50
CA ILE A 107 13.49 -1.15 13.98
C ILE A 107 13.21 -2.12 12.83
N MET A 108 12.55 -1.66 11.76
CA MET A 108 12.31 -2.48 10.58
C MET A 108 13.61 -2.84 9.86
N ASN A 109 14.57 -1.92 9.79
CA ASN A 109 15.90 -2.21 9.24
C ASN A 109 16.68 -3.21 10.10
N ILE A 110 16.55 -3.16 11.43
CA ILE A 110 17.15 -4.15 12.34
C ILE A 110 16.55 -5.53 12.08
N LEU A 111 15.22 -5.63 12.07
CA LEU A 111 14.51 -6.89 11.82
C LEU A 111 14.84 -7.48 10.45
N ALA A 112 14.93 -6.65 9.41
CA ALA A 112 15.35 -7.08 8.08
C ALA A 112 16.77 -7.69 8.08
N ARG A 113 17.72 -7.06 8.78
CA ARG A 113 19.09 -7.58 8.93
C ARG A 113 19.16 -8.87 9.75
N GLN A 114 18.19 -9.12 10.62
CA GLN A 114 18.04 -10.37 11.36
C GLN A 114 17.39 -11.49 10.51
N GLY A 115 17.10 -11.23 9.23
CA GLY A 115 16.57 -12.22 8.30
C GLY A 115 15.05 -12.19 8.16
N LEU A 116 14.36 -11.20 8.73
CA LEU A 116 12.93 -11.03 8.47
C LEU A 116 12.72 -10.59 7.01
N VAL A 117 11.99 -11.41 6.27
CA VAL A 117 11.61 -11.12 4.88
C VAL A 117 10.21 -10.51 4.80
N GLY A 118 9.98 -9.67 3.80
CA GLY A 118 8.66 -9.19 3.39
C GLY A 118 7.72 -10.33 3.00
N GLY A 119 6.44 -10.03 2.74
CA GLY A 119 5.43 -11.06 2.49
C GLY A 119 4.55 -10.80 1.27
N GLY A 120 4.07 -11.88 0.65
CA GLY A 120 2.83 -11.92 -0.14
C GLY A 120 2.88 -11.40 -1.58
N GLU A 121 2.99 -10.08 -1.73
CA GLU A 121 2.74 -9.37 -3.01
C GLU A 121 3.99 -9.32 -3.91
N GLY A 122 5.16 -9.53 -3.32
CA GLY A 122 6.44 -9.52 -4.02
C GLY A 122 6.96 -8.10 -4.23
N ILE A 123 8.23 -7.90 -3.91
CA ILE A 123 8.90 -6.60 -4.02
C ILE A 123 9.74 -6.60 -5.29
N ASP A 124 9.62 -5.54 -6.09
CA ASP A 124 10.54 -5.23 -7.16
C ASP A 124 11.86 -4.70 -6.57
N GLU A 125 12.75 -5.64 -6.20
CA GLU A 125 14.07 -5.36 -5.62
C GLU A 125 14.93 -4.42 -6.50
N ALA A 126 14.70 -4.45 -7.81
CA ALA A 126 15.40 -3.62 -8.79
C ALA A 126 14.76 -2.23 -8.97
N PHE A 127 13.59 -1.98 -8.36
CA PHE A 127 12.87 -0.72 -8.50
C PHE A 127 13.72 0.46 -8.02
N ARG A 128 13.93 1.43 -8.91
CA ARG A 128 14.57 2.72 -8.61
C ARG A 128 13.80 3.79 -9.39
N PRO A 129 13.29 4.85 -8.75
CA PRO A 129 12.73 5.98 -9.49
C PRO A 129 13.85 6.79 -10.15
N ASP A 130 13.51 7.58 -11.15
CA ASP A 130 14.41 8.59 -11.73
C ASP A 130 14.42 9.86 -10.86
N ILE A 131 13.28 10.16 -10.23
CA ILE A 131 13.10 11.27 -9.30
C ILE A 131 12.52 10.74 -7.98
N ALA A 132 13.27 10.89 -6.89
CA ALA A 132 12.78 10.62 -5.54
C ALA A 132 11.88 11.78 -5.07
N MET A 133 10.76 11.45 -4.44
CA MET A 133 9.78 12.41 -3.92
C MET A 133 9.70 12.34 -2.40
N ASN A 134 9.49 13.49 -1.78
CA ASN A 134 9.21 13.64 -0.36
C ASN A 134 7.73 13.97 -0.11
N ASP A 135 7.34 13.92 1.16
CA ASP A 135 6.01 14.37 1.59
C ASP A 135 5.80 15.84 1.19
N GLY A 136 4.70 16.10 0.49
CA GLY A 136 4.29 17.43 0.06
C GLY A 136 4.85 17.90 -1.28
N ASP A 137 5.79 17.16 -1.89
CA ASP A 137 6.34 17.49 -3.21
C ASP A 137 5.24 17.52 -4.27
N ARG A 138 5.37 18.44 -5.23
CA ARG A 138 4.41 18.64 -6.31
C ARG A 138 5.03 18.33 -7.66
N ILE A 139 4.21 17.77 -8.54
CA ILE A 139 4.53 17.54 -9.95
C ILE A 139 3.54 18.34 -10.77
N ASP A 140 4.08 19.21 -11.62
CA ASP A 140 3.32 20.01 -12.57
C ASP A 140 3.40 19.36 -13.95
N GLY A 141 2.24 19.06 -14.52
CA GLY A 141 2.09 18.64 -15.91
C GLY A 141 1.41 19.71 -16.75
N ASP A 142 0.92 19.29 -17.92
CA ASP A 142 0.18 20.18 -18.82
C ASP A 142 -1.30 20.23 -18.40
N GLY A 143 -1.68 21.27 -17.67
CA GLY A 143 -3.06 21.45 -17.18
C GLY A 143 -3.44 20.59 -15.98
N TRP A 144 -2.50 19.85 -15.38
CA TRP A 144 -2.72 19.08 -14.16
C TRP A 144 -1.56 19.25 -13.17
N GLN A 145 -1.87 19.09 -11.88
CA GLN A 145 -0.88 19.08 -10.81
C GLN A 145 -1.21 17.94 -9.83
N VAL A 146 -0.19 17.23 -9.39
CA VAL A 146 -0.29 16.19 -8.36
C VAL A 146 0.59 16.55 -7.18
N GLN A 147 0.11 16.31 -5.96
CA GLN A 147 0.92 16.38 -4.75
C GLN A 147 1.16 14.97 -4.17
N ALA A 148 2.41 14.63 -3.86
CA ALA A 148 2.74 13.40 -3.16
C ALA A 148 2.51 13.55 -1.65
N LEU A 149 1.89 12.55 -1.04
CA LEU A 149 1.74 12.40 0.40
C LEU A 149 2.43 11.12 0.83
N HIS A 150 3.51 11.23 1.60
CA HIS A 150 4.20 10.07 2.16
C HIS A 150 3.28 9.36 3.14
N SER A 151 2.86 8.15 2.80
CA SER A 151 1.83 7.41 3.52
C SER A 151 2.37 6.05 3.96
N PRO A 152 3.43 6.02 4.80
CA PRO A 152 4.01 4.76 5.25
C PRO A 152 3.01 3.97 6.08
N GLY A 153 3.15 2.66 6.06
CA GLY A 153 2.38 1.76 6.91
C GLY A 153 2.15 0.41 6.28
N HIS A 154 1.49 0.38 5.12
CA HIS A 154 1.45 -0.82 4.29
C HIS A 154 2.85 -1.14 3.73
N PHE A 155 3.49 -0.11 3.18
CA PHE A 155 4.85 -0.16 2.64
C PHE A 155 5.62 1.09 3.09
N ALA A 156 6.92 0.95 3.36
CA ALA A 156 7.69 1.99 4.04
C ALA A 156 7.88 3.26 3.19
N GLY A 157 8.10 3.07 1.89
CA GLY A 157 8.18 4.14 0.90
C GLY A 157 6.86 4.45 0.21
N HIS A 158 5.71 4.09 0.80
CA HIS A 158 4.42 4.27 0.14
C HIS A 158 4.08 5.76 -0.05
N LEU A 159 3.66 6.14 -1.25
CA LEU A 159 3.08 7.45 -1.58
C LEU A 159 1.60 7.30 -1.93
N ALA A 160 0.82 8.28 -1.50
CA ALA A 160 -0.51 8.56 -2.04
C ALA A 160 -0.43 9.87 -2.84
N PHE A 161 -1.27 10.02 -3.86
CA PHE A 161 -1.21 11.16 -4.78
C PHE A 161 -2.50 11.96 -4.74
N SER A 162 -2.42 13.21 -4.30
CA SER A 162 -3.58 14.12 -4.29
C SER A 162 -3.74 14.82 -5.62
N TYR A 163 -4.96 14.77 -6.15
CA TYR A 163 -5.35 15.36 -7.43
C TYR A 163 -6.76 15.95 -7.33
N GLN A 164 -6.90 17.26 -7.57
CA GLN A 164 -8.18 17.98 -7.56
C GLN A 164 -9.11 17.67 -6.35
N GLY A 165 -8.54 17.60 -5.14
CA GLY A 165 -9.29 17.32 -3.90
C GLY A 165 -9.65 15.84 -3.69
N THR A 166 -9.27 14.95 -4.59
CA THR A 166 -9.29 13.50 -4.42
C THR A 166 -7.90 12.97 -4.04
N LEU A 167 -7.84 11.70 -3.63
CA LEU A 167 -6.59 11.03 -3.31
C LEU A 167 -6.54 9.66 -3.97
N ILE A 168 -5.53 9.42 -4.81
CA ILE A 168 -5.15 8.07 -5.21
C ILE A 168 -4.40 7.46 -4.03
N SER A 169 -5.06 6.56 -3.30
CA SER A 169 -4.62 6.10 -1.98
C SER A 169 -3.66 4.91 -2.02
N GLY A 170 -3.39 4.37 -3.21
CA GLY A 170 -2.60 3.16 -3.39
C GLY A 170 -3.18 2.01 -2.55
N ASP A 171 -2.29 1.31 -1.86
CA ASP A 171 -2.63 0.21 -0.97
C ASP A 171 -2.75 0.62 0.48
N HIS A 172 -2.51 1.88 0.82
CA HIS A 172 -2.70 2.35 2.20
C HIS A 172 -4.17 2.33 2.63
N VAL A 173 -5.08 2.66 1.71
CA VAL A 173 -6.52 2.57 1.90
C VAL A 173 -7.13 1.88 0.70
N MET A 174 -7.75 0.72 0.94
CA MET A 174 -8.46 -0.09 -0.04
C MET A 174 -9.96 -0.14 0.27
N ASP A 175 -10.80 -0.46 -0.71
CA ASP A 175 -12.26 -0.44 -0.57
C ASP A 175 -12.85 -1.68 0.14
N TRP A 176 -12.43 -2.90 -0.24
CA TRP A 176 -13.07 -4.13 0.22
C TRP A 176 -12.43 -4.74 1.47
N SER A 177 -11.15 -4.44 1.74
CA SER A 177 -10.37 -5.09 2.81
C SER A 177 -9.46 -4.10 3.53
N SER A 178 -9.04 -4.45 4.74
CA SER A 178 -7.93 -3.75 5.38
C SER A 178 -6.62 -4.04 4.65
N SER A 179 -5.79 -3.03 4.47
CA SER A 179 -4.44 -3.17 3.91
C SER A 179 -3.57 -4.04 4.78
N LEU A 180 -2.87 -5.02 4.21
CA LEU A 180 -1.94 -5.83 4.97
C LEU A 180 -0.78 -4.95 5.48
N VAL A 181 -0.45 -5.08 6.76
CA VAL A 181 0.75 -4.46 7.35
C VAL A 181 1.72 -5.59 7.68
N SER A 182 2.87 -5.59 7.01
CA SER A 182 3.74 -6.76 6.84
C SER A 182 5.22 -6.39 7.01
N PRO A 183 5.78 -6.47 8.24
CA PRO A 183 7.17 -6.14 8.51
C PRO A 183 8.18 -6.99 7.72
N PRO A 184 9.32 -6.44 7.26
CA PRO A 184 9.87 -5.14 7.64
C PRO A 184 9.37 -3.99 6.75
N ASP A 185 8.62 -4.27 5.69
CA ASP A 185 8.18 -3.24 4.75
C ASP A 185 6.94 -2.49 5.22
N GLY A 186 6.06 -3.19 5.93
CA GLY A 186 4.95 -2.58 6.65
C GLY A 186 5.28 -2.30 8.11
N ASP A 187 4.70 -1.21 8.62
CA ASP A 187 4.88 -0.72 9.99
C ASP A 187 3.53 -0.28 10.54
N LEU A 188 3.08 -0.87 11.65
CA LEU A 188 1.76 -0.60 12.19
C LEU A 188 1.65 0.80 12.81
N ALA A 189 2.69 1.26 13.51
CA ALA A 189 2.69 2.57 14.12
C ALA A 189 2.58 3.64 13.02
N ALA A 190 3.36 3.49 11.96
CA ALA A 190 3.27 4.33 10.76
C ALA A 190 1.90 4.23 10.09
N PHE A 191 1.35 3.02 9.95
CA PHE A 191 0.03 2.81 9.36
C PHE A 191 -1.06 3.60 10.10
N MET A 192 -1.06 3.53 11.43
CA MET A 192 -2.03 4.23 12.27
C MET A 192 -1.83 5.75 12.24
N ALA A 193 -0.59 6.23 12.23
CA ALA A 193 -0.30 7.66 12.09
C ALA A 193 -0.78 8.22 10.75
N THR A 194 -0.43 7.55 9.64
CA THR A 194 -0.87 7.90 8.29
C THR A 194 -2.38 7.87 8.17
N SER A 195 -3.04 6.83 8.71
CA SER A 195 -4.50 6.70 8.60
C SER A 195 -5.24 7.86 9.30
N ARG A 196 -4.75 8.31 10.46
CA ARG A 196 -5.29 9.50 11.15
C ARG A 196 -5.04 10.76 10.33
N ARG A 197 -3.83 10.92 9.78
CA ARG A 197 -3.46 12.07 8.95
C ARG A 197 -4.34 12.19 7.70
N LEU A 198 -4.57 11.08 6.99
CA LEU A 198 -5.42 11.06 5.80
C LEU A 198 -6.90 11.32 6.14
N ARG A 199 -7.38 10.86 7.31
CA ARG A 199 -8.75 11.09 7.77
C ARG A 199 -8.99 12.58 7.99
N ASP A 200 -8.00 13.26 8.56
CA ASP A 200 -8.04 14.68 8.88
C ASP A 200 -7.68 15.56 7.65
N GLY A 201 -7.28 14.95 6.52
CA GLY A 201 -6.82 15.63 5.31
C GLY A 201 -7.91 16.23 4.42
N GLY A 202 -9.20 15.98 4.71
CA GLY A 202 -10.33 16.62 4.02
C GLY A 202 -10.50 16.22 2.54
N HIS A 203 -10.02 15.05 2.14
CA HIS A 203 -10.21 14.54 0.78
C HIS A 203 -11.68 14.25 0.50
N ARG A 204 -12.16 14.61 -0.69
CA ARG A 204 -13.56 14.39 -1.10
C ARG A 204 -13.85 12.93 -1.43
N ARG A 205 -12.85 12.20 -1.95
CA ARG A 205 -12.98 10.82 -2.43
C ARG A 205 -11.61 10.17 -2.50
N LEU A 206 -11.54 8.86 -2.25
CA LEU A 206 -10.32 8.07 -2.45
C LEU A 206 -10.46 7.15 -3.66
N TYR A 207 -9.36 6.97 -4.39
CA TYR A 207 -9.21 6.04 -5.48
C TYR A 207 -8.12 5.01 -5.11
N PRO A 208 -8.52 3.85 -4.58
CA PRO A 208 -7.57 2.83 -4.17
C PRO A 208 -6.97 2.12 -5.39
N ALA A 209 -5.77 1.58 -5.23
CA ALA A 209 -5.19 0.71 -6.25
C ALA A 209 -6.00 -0.58 -6.43
N HIS A 210 -6.85 -0.94 -5.47
CA HIS A 210 -7.71 -2.11 -5.58
C HIS A 210 -9.13 -1.82 -5.08
N GLY A 211 -10.12 -2.36 -5.79
CA GLY A 211 -11.55 -2.15 -5.49
C GLY A 211 -12.12 -0.87 -6.10
N LEU A 212 -13.23 -0.38 -5.53
CA LEU A 212 -13.96 0.79 -6.04
C LEU A 212 -13.52 2.09 -5.38
N ALA A 213 -14.01 3.21 -5.92
CA ALA A 213 -13.83 4.51 -5.29
C ALA A 213 -14.54 4.56 -3.93
N ILE A 214 -13.92 5.25 -2.97
CA ILE A 214 -14.45 5.41 -1.61
C ILE A 214 -15.01 6.84 -1.49
N ASP A 215 -16.33 6.92 -1.42
CA ASP A 215 -17.08 8.19 -1.37
C ASP A 215 -17.09 8.86 0.00
N ASP A 216 -16.90 8.10 1.08
CA ASP A 216 -16.72 8.61 2.44
C ASP A 216 -15.34 8.21 2.98
N PRO A 217 -14.29 9.01 2.69
CA PRO A 217 -12.94 8.73 3.16
C PRO A 217 -12.83 8.67 4.68
N ALA A 218 -13.59 9.52 5.40
CA ALA A 218 -13.52 9.61 6.84
C ALA A 218 -14.09 8.36 7.51
N ASP A 219 -15.25 7.87 7.06
CA ASP A 219 -15.83 6.62 7.56
C ASP A 219 -14.91 5.43 7.28
N ARG A 220 -14.37 5.32 6.07
CA ARG A 220 -13.46 4.21 5.72
C ARG A 220 -12.21 4.19 6.57
N LEU A 221 -11.60 5.35 6.82
CA LEU A 221 -10.40 5.46 7.65
C LEU A 221 -10.71 5.23 9.14
N ASN A 222 -11.87 5.68 9.63
CA ASN A 222 -12.32 5.35 10.99
C ASN A 222 -12.52 3.84 11.17
N TRP A 223 -13.11 3.17 10.18
CA TRP A 223 -13.23 1.72 10.18
C TRP A 223 -11.87 1.02 10.23
N LEU A 224 -10.89 1.45 9.41
CA LEU A 224 -9.53 0.89 9.41
C LEU A 224 -8.84 1.07 10.77
N ILE A 225 -8.90 2.27 11.33
CA ILE A 225 -8.33 2.59 12.65
C ILE A 225 -8.98 1.72 13.73
N GLY A 226 -10.31 1.66 13.76
CA GLY A 226 -11.07 0.85 14.72
C GLY A 226 -10.76 -0.63 14.59
N HIS A 227 -10.62 -1.15 13.36
CA HIS A 227 -10.25 -2.54 13.09
C HIS A 227 -8.88 -2.89 13.70
N ARG A 228 -7.89 -2.01 13.57
CA ARG A 228 -6.56 -2.20 14.17
C ARG A 228 -6.59 -2.10 15.70
N GLN A 229 -7.33 -1.15 16.25
CA GLN A 229 -7.47 -1.02 17.71
C GLN A 229 -8.17 -2.23 18.34
N ALA A 230 -9.18 -2.78 17.66
CA ALA A 230 -9.85 -4.00 18.11
C ALA A 230 -8.87 -5.20 18.09
N ARG A 231 -8.03 -5.30 17.04
CA ARG A 231 -7.00 -6.34 16.94
C ARG A 231 -5.96 -6.23 18.05
N GLU A 232 -5.46 -5.02 18.31
CA GLU A 232 -4.54 -4.75 19.42
C GLU A 232 -5.15 -5.16 20.77
N THR A 233 -6.40 -4.77 21.02
CA THR A 233 -7.14 -5.14 22.25
C THR A 233 -7.20 -6.67 22.41
N ALA A 234 -7.51 -7.40 21.33
CA ALA A 234 -7.56 -8.87 21.35
C ALA A 234 -6.18 -9.49 21.63
N ILE A 235 -5.10 -8.96 21.03
CA ILE A 235 -3.73 -9.43 21.26
C ILE A 235 -3.36 -9.22 22.74
N LEU A 236 -3.55 -8.01 23.27
CA LEU A 236 -3.25 -7.70 24.68
C LEU A 236 -4.08 -8.54 25.66
N ALA A 237 -5.32 -8.88 25.33
CA ALA A 237 -6.18 -9.74 26.14
C ALA A 237 -5.71 -11.21 26.13
N SER A 238 -5.04 -11.65 25.06
CA SER A 238 -4.49 -13.01 24.95
C SER A 238 -3.17 -13.21 25.72
N LEU A 239 -2.46 -12.12 26.02
CA LEU A 239 -1.15 -12.12 26.65
C LEU A 239 -1.22 -12.03 28.18
N SER A 240 -0.21 -12.60 28.84
CA SER A 240 0.00 -12.58 30.29
C SER A 240 1.50 -12.56 30.57
N ALA A 241 1.91 -12.83 31.82
CA ALA A 241 3.32 -13.02 32.18
C ALA A 241 3.95 -14.30 31.58
N ILE A 242 3.15 -15.24 31.04
CA ILE A 242 3.68 -16.45 30.40
C ILE A 242 4.03 -16.14 28.93
N PRO A 243 5.29 -16.32 28.49
CA PRO A 243 5.70 -16.00 27.13
C PRO A 243 5.03 -16.87 26.05
N ARG A 244 4.44 -16.24 25.03
CA ARG A 244 3.74 -16.90 23.90
C ARG A 244 4.35 -16.57 22.54
N SER A 245 4.35 -17.53 21.61
CA SER A 245 4.82 -17.28 20.23
C SER A 245 3.79 -16.50 19.41
N VAL A 246 4.22 -15.88 18.30
CA VAL A 246 3.34 -15.24 17.32
C VAL A 246 2.25 -16.19 16.83
N GLU A 247 2.60 -17.43 16.53
CA GLU A 247 1.66 -18.48 16.11
C GLU A 247 0.57 -18.71 17.17
N TRP A 248 0.96 -18.92 18.43
CA TRP A 248 0.01 -19.15 19.53
C TRP A 248 -0.96 -17.98 19.67
N ILE A 249 -0.46 -16.74 19.61
CA ILE A 249 -1.27 -15.52 19.71
C ILE A 249 -2.23 -15.43 18.52
N THR A 250 -1.73 -15.72 17.32
CA THR A 250 -2.53 -15.72 16.09
C THR A 250 -3.71 -16.67 16.18
N GLU A 251 -3.51 -17.91 16.64
CA GLU A 251 -4.61 -18.88 16.84
C GLU A 251 -5.70 -18.39 17.81
N ARG A 252 -5.34 -17.65 18.86
CA ARG A 252 -6.32 -17.10 19.81
C ARG A 252 -7.09 -15.92 19.22
N VAL A 253 -6.37 -15.08 18.48
CA VAL A 253 -6.87 -13.80 17.97
C VAL A 253 -7.66 -14.00 16.66
N TYR A 254 -7.36 -15.06 15.91
CA TYR A 254 -7.99 -15.44 14.65
C TYR A 254 -8.56 -16.86 14.72
N ALA A 255 -9.59 -17.05 15.55
CA ALA A 255 -10.18 -18.38 15.80
C ALA A 255 -10.76 -19.06 14.55
N ASP A 256 -11.27 -18.28 13.58
CA ASP A 256 -12.04 -18.79 12.42
C ASP A 256 -11.47 -18.33 11.06
N ILE A 257 -10.14 -18.21 10.92
CA ILE A 257 -9.55 -17.89 9.61
C ILE A 257 -9.22 -19.13 8.76
N PRO A 258 -9.41 -19.06 7.44
CA PRO A 258 -8.96 -20.11 6.53
C PRO A 258 -7.47 -20.42 6.72
N PRO A 259 -7.04 -21.69 6.71
CA PRO A 259 -5.64 -22.05 6.96
C PRO A 259 -4.63 -21.37 6.02
N ASN A 260 -5.02 -21.12 4.77
CA ASN A 260 -4.18 -20.41 3.79
C ASN A 260 -3.94 -18.93 4.14
N MET A 261 -4.73 -18.33 5.03
CA MET A 261 -4.58 -16.96 5.51
C MET A 261 -3.76 -16.84 6.79
N LEU A 262 -3.42 -17.97 7.44
CA LEU A 262 -2.61 -17.98 8.68
C LEU A 262 -1.27 -17.26 8.53
N PRO A 263 -0.48 -17.45 7.43
CA PRO A 263 0.78 -16.74 7.29
C PRO A 263 0.61 -15.21 7.26
N ALA A 264 -0.39 -14.70 6.56
CA ALA A 264 -0.68 -13.26 6.52
C ALA A 264 -1.16 -12.75 7.89
N ALA A 265 -1.98 -13.52 8.59
CA ALA A 265 -2.45 -13.20 9.93
C ALA A 265 -1.29 -13.14 10.95
N MET A 266 -0.36 -14.11 10.93
CA MET A 266 0.82 -14.11 11.80
C MET A 266 1.70 -12.87 11.57
N ARG A 267 1.88 -12.47 10.30
CA ARG A 267 2.62 -11.24 9.96
C ARG A 267 1.92 -10.00 10.50
N ASN A 268 0.60 -9.95 10.44
CA ASN A 268 -0.17 -8.85 11.01
C ASN A 268 -0.08 -8.81 12.54
N VAL A 269 -0.19 -9.97 13.22
CA VAL A 269 0.03 -10.07 14.67
C VAL A 269 1.44 -9.60 15.03
N PHE A 270 2.45 -10.00 14.27
CA PHE A 270 3.81 -9.56 14.53
C PHE A 270 3.98 -8.04 14.36
N ALA A 271 3.33 -7.42 13.37
CA ALA A 271 3.30 -5.96 13.25
C ALA A 271 2.74 -5.26 14.50
N HIS A 272 1.66 -5.82 15.07
CA HIS A 272 1.12 -5.34 16.35
C HIS A 272 2.11 -5.53 17.51
N LEU A 273 2.80 -6.67 17.57
CA LEU A 273 3.75 -6.95 18.64
C LEU A 273 4.98 -6.04 18.58
N ILE A 274 5.44 -5.63 17.39
CA ILE A 274 6.50 -4.63 17.24
C ILE A 274 6.05 -3.30 17.85
N ASP A 275 4.92 -2.74 17.39
CA ASP A 275 4.39 -1.46 17.89
C ASP A 275 4.11 -1.50 19.41
N LEU A 276 3.53 -2.59 19.91
CA LEU A 276 3.32 -2.79 21.35
C LEU A 276 4.63 -2.89 22.15
N SER A 277 5.70 -3.43 21.55
CA SER A 277 7.01 -3.49 22.19
C SER A 277 7.69 -2.13 22.22
N GLU A 278 7.57 -1.33 21.15
CA GLU A 278 8.09 0.05 21.11
C GLU A 278 7.35 0.98 22.09
N ARG A 279 6.11 0.63 22.46
CA ARG A 279 5.31 1.32 23.48
C ARG A 279 5.45 0.74 24.89
N ASP A 280 6.40 -0.18 25.11
CA ASP A 280 6.65 -0.83 26.41
C ASP A 280 5.43 -1.57 27.02
N LEU A 281 4.46 -1.99 26.19
CA LEU A 281 3.27 -2.75 26.63
C LEU A 281 3.46 -4.26 26.54
N VAL A 282 4.42 -4.69 25.71
CA VAL A 282 4.77 -6.09 25.47
C VAL A 282 6.29 -6.23 25.49
N ALA A 283 6.79 -7.29 26.12
CA ALA A 283 8.22 -7.63 26.08
C ALA A 283 8.44 -8.87 25.21
N ALA A 284 9.47 -8.82 24.35
CA ALA A 284 9.92 -9.92 23.51
C ALA A 284 11.16 -10.61 24.10
N LEU A 285 11.17 -11.95 24.12
CA LEU A 285 12.23 -12.77 24.70
C LEU A 285 12.84 -13.72 23.66
N PRO A 286 14.18 -13.81 23.56
CA PRO A 286 15.18 -13.02 24.27
C PRO A 286 15.36 -11.59 23.72
N HIS A 287 14.90 -11.34 22.50
CA HIS A 287 14.88 -10.03 21.84
C HIS A 287 13.73 -10.00 20.84
N LEU A 288 13.40 -8.82 20.30
CA LEU A 288 12.35 -8.68 19.30
C LEU A 288 12.75 -9.37 17.99
N ALA A 289 12.04 -10.44 17.64
CA ALA A 289 12.17 -11.22 16.41
C ALA A 289 10.85 -11.95 16.13
N PHE A 290 10.66 -12.44 14.92
CA PHE A 290 9.42 -13.13 14.53
C PHE A 290 9.19 -14.45 15.28
N ASP A 291 10.27 -15.17 15.59
CA ASP A 291 10.29 -16.42 16.35
C ASP A 291 10.40 -16.21 17.87
N ALA A 292 10.42 -14.95 18.33
CA ALA A 292 10.46 -14.62 19.75
C ALA A 292 9.19 -15.03 20.49
N ARG A 293 9.27 -14.99 21.82
CA ARG A 293 8.11 -15.15 22.70
C ARG A 293 7.77 -13.83 23.38
N PHE A 294 6.48 -13.56 23.50
CA PHE A 294 5.94 -12.27 23.94
C PHE A 294 5.18 -12.40 25.25
N THR A 295 5.36 -11.42 26.13
CA THR A 295 4.66 -11.28 27.42
C THR A 295 4.05 -9.89 27.54
N ARG A 296 2.96 -9.78 28.28
CA ARG A 296 2.40 -8.47 28.64
C ARG A 296 3.19 -7.87 29.81
N VAL A 297 3.52 -6.59 29.71
CA VAL A 297 4.18 -5.79 30.76
C VAL A 297 3.14 -5.14 31.67
#